data_AF-A0A445AUJ8-F1
#
_entry.id   AF-A0A445AUJ8-F1
#
_cell.length_a   1.000
_cell.length_b   1.000
_cell.length_c   1.000
_cell.angle_alpha   90.00
_cell.angle_beta   90.00
_cell.angle_gamma   90.00
#
_symmetry.space_group_name_H-M   'P 1'
#
loop_
_entity.id
_entity.type
_entity.pdbx_description
1 polymer ?
#
loop_
_entity_poly.entity_id
_entity_poly.type
_entity_poly.pdbx_seq_one_letter_code
_entity_poly.pdbx_strand_id
1 'polypeptide(L)'
;MLGDIIIAEPDAYIAFAGKRVIEQTLNTTIPEGSQVAEYLFQKGLFDSIVPRNPLKGVLSEKASYLEVYRNNTTSSFNSSLDSSPITASSIKNKYHRGSDSS
;
A
#
# COMPACT_ATOMS: atom_id res chain seq x y z
N MET A 1 -5.96 0.80 -4.78
CA MET A 1 -5.24 -0.38 -4.24
C MET A 1 -3.77 -0.01 -4.11
N LEU A 2 -3.34 0.44 -2.93
CA LEU A 2 -1.95 0.81 -2.63
C LEU A 2 -1.57 0.44 -1.19
N GLY A 3 -2.35 -0.43 -0.55
CA GLY A 3 -2.02 -0.91 0.79
C GLY A 3 -0.90 -1.94 0.70
N ASP A 4 -0.06 -2.01 1.74
CA ASP A 4 0.97 -3.05 1.86
C ASP A 4 0.35 -4.47 1.92
N ILE A 5 -0.86 -4.56 2.48
CA ILE A 5 -1.69 -5.76 2.50
C ILE A 5 -3.12 -5.33 2.16
N ILE A 6 -3.75 -6.01 1.21
CA ILE A 6 -5.11 -5.75 0.74
C ILE A 6 -5.98 -6.96 1.09
N ILE A 7 -6.94 -6.74 1.99
CA ILE A 7 -7.89 -7.75 2.47
C ILE A 7 -9.29 -7.36 1.98
N ALA A 8 -10.00 -8.31 1.39
CA ALA A 8 -11.40 -8.15 1.00
C ALA A 8 -12.32 -8.97 1.91
N GLU A 9 -13.60 -8.59 1.97
CA GLU A 9 -14.65 -9.43 2.56
C GLU A 9 -15.30 -10.32 1.49
N PRO A 10 -15.90 -11.46 1.88
CA PRO A 10 -16.70 -12.28 0.97
C PRO A 10 -17.78 -11.44 0.28
N ASP A 11 -18.04 -11.76 -0.99
CA ASP A 11 -19.07 -11.09 -1.83
C ASP A 11 -18.87 -9.58 -2.02
N ALA A 12 -17.76 -9.00 -1.58
CA ALA A 12 -17.51 -7.58 -1.76
C ALA A 12 -17.41 -7.25 -3.25
N TYR A 13 -18.01 -6.13 -3.65
CA TYR A 13 -17.95 -5.62 -5.02
C TYR A 13 -16.86 -4.54 -5.13
N ILE A 14 -15.79 -4.84 -5.86
CA ILE A 14 -14.64 -3.95 -6.04
C ILE A 14 -14.51 -3.62 -7.52
N ALA A 15 -14.53 -2.32 -7.82
CA ALA A 15 -14.41 -1.84 -9.18
C ALA A 15 -13.84 -0.41 -9.22
N PHE A 16 -13.07 -0.10 -10.25
CA PHE A 16 -12.75 1.29 -10.59
C PHE A 16 -13.96 2.00 -11.22
N ALA A 17 -14.66 1.31 -12.13
CA ALA A 17 -15.90 1.76 -12.75
C ALA A 17 -16.98 0.67 -12.61
N GLY A 18 -18.19 1.07 -12.27
CA GLY A 18 -19.31 0.12 -12.13
C GLY A 18 -19.65 -0.57 -13.46
N LYS A 19 -20.18 -1.80 -13.39
CA LYS A 19 -20.54 -2.63 -14.55
C LYS A 19 -21.23 -1.84 -15.65
N ARG A 20 -22.29 -1.08 -15.30
CA ARG A 20 -23.06 -0.27 -16.26
C ARG A 20 -22.21 0.73 -17.04
N VAL A 21 -21.28 1.42 -16.37
CA VAL A 21 -20.40 2.40 -17.02
C VAL A 21 -19.50 1.70 -18.03
N ILE A 22 -18.91 0.56 -17.65
CA ILE A 22 -18.03 -0.21 -18.53
C ILE A 22 -18.80 -0.72 -19.76
N GLU A 23 -19.98 -1.31 -19.55
CA GLU A 23 -20.80 -1.85 -20.64
C GLU A 23 -21.27 -0.76 -21.60
N GLN A 24 -21.66 0.41 -21.08
CA GLN A 24 -22.06 1.56 -21.92
C GLN A 24 -20.89 2.15 -22.71
N THR A 25 -19.69 2.21 -22.13
CA THR A 25 -18.51 2.78 -22.80
C THR A 25 -17.92 1.83 -23.83
N LEU A 26 -17.89 0.52 -23.56
CA LEU A 26 -17.25 -0.47 -24.43
C LEU A 26 -18.24 -1.21 -25.35
N ASN A 27 -19.55 -0.98 -25.18
CA ASN A 27 -20.63 -1.65 -25.92
C ASN A 27 -20.49 -3.19 -25.92
N THR A 28 -20.06 -3.74 -24.80
CA THR A 28 -19.86 -5.18 -24.57
C THR A 28 -20.39 -5.57 -23.20
N THR A 29 -20.81 -6.81 -23.02
CA THR A 29 -21.29 -7.32 -21.72
C THR A 29 -20.13 -7.74 -20.84
N ILE A 30 -20.23 -7.43 -19.55
CA ILE A 30 -19.27 -7.88 -18.54
C ILE A 30 -19.79 -9.17 -17.91
N PRO A 31 -18.97 -10.23 -17.85
CA PRO A 31 -19.38 -11.47 -17.19
C PRO A 31 -19.81 -11.21 -15.75
N GLU A 32 -20.89 -11.85 -15.33
CA GLU A 32 -21.37 -11.75 -13.96
C GLU A 32 -20.31 -12.22 -12.97
N GLY A 33 -20.22 -11.55 -11.82
CA GLY A 33 -19.20 -11.85 -10.82
C GLY A 33 -17.80 -11.29 -11.10
N SER A 34 -17.52 -10.72 -12.28
CA SER A 34 -16.17 -10.22 -12.66
C SER A 34 -15.59 -9.13 -11.74
N GLN A 35 -16.40 -8.54 -10.88
CA GLN A 35 -16.03 -7.45 -9.98
C GLN A 35 -16.24 -7.85 -8.50
N VAL A 36 -16.50 -9.13 -8.23
CA VAL A 36 -16.67 -9.65 -6.87
C VAL A 36 -15.33 -10.14 -6.34
N ALA A 37 -15.15 -10.07 -5.02
CA ALA A 37 -13.92 -10.37 -4.31
C ALA A 37 -13.27 -11.69 -4.73
N GLU A 38 -14.04 -12.77 -4.86
CA GLU A 38 -13.56 -14.11 -5.19
C GLU A 38 -12.97 -14.17 -6.60
N TYR A 39 -13.62 -13.53 -7.57
CA TYR A 39 -13.11 -13.46 -8.94
C TYR A 39 -11.79 -12.68 -8.99
N LEU A 40 -11.73 -11.55 -8.30
CA LEU A 40 -10.55 -10.68 -8.29
C LEU A 40 -9.39 -11.27 -7.47
N PHE A 41 -9.68 -12.04 -6.43
CA PHE A 41 -8.67 -12.80 -5.68
C PHE A 41 -7.97 -13.83 -6.57
N GLN A 42 -8.71 -14.55 -7.42
CA GLN A 42 -8.12 -15.44 -8.43
C GLN A 42 -7.24 -14.71 -9.46
N LYS A 43 -7.38 -13.38 -9.60
CA LYS A 43 -6.53 -12.53 -10.46
C LYS A 43 -5.38 -11.87 -9.70
N GLY A 44 -5.19 -12.17 -8.42
CA GLY A 44 -4.08 -11.67 -7.60
C GLY A 44 -4.26 -10.22 -7.13
N LEU A 45 -5.49 -9.70 -7.09
CA LEU A 45 -5.73 -8.34 -6.60
C LEU A 45 -5.70 -8.24 -5.07
N PHE A 46 -5.97 -9.32 -4.35
CA PHE A 46 -6.05 -9.30 -2.88
C PHE A 46 -5.17 -10.38 -2.28
N ASP A 47 -4.66 -10.12 -1.08
CA ASP A 47 -3.84 -11.07 -0.33
C ASP A 47 -4.70 -12.09 0.42
N SER A 48 -5.91 -11.70 0.82
CA SER A 48 -6.86 -12.60 1.50
C SER A 48 -8.31 -12.13 1.40
N ILE A 49 -9.24 -13.07 1.49
CA ILE A 49 -10.66 -12.83 1.71
C ILE A 49 -10.99 -13.29 3.13
N VAL A 50 -11.49 -12.40 3.97
CA VAL A 50 -11.71 -12.66 5.40
C VAL A 50 -13.12 -12.23 5.80
N PRO A 51 -13.96 -13.13 6.35
CA PRO A 51 -15.28 -12.75 6.87
C PRO A 51 -15.18 -11.73 8.00
N ARG A 52 -16.24 -10.95 8.21
CA ARG A 52 -16.28 -9.87 9.22
C ARG A 52 -15.91 -10.33 10.64
N ASN A 53 -16.40 -11.49 11.06
CA ASN A 53 -16.22 -12.00 12.43
C ASN A 53 -14.73 -12.16 12.82
N PRO A 54 -13.89 -12.90 12.06
CA PRO A 54 -12.47 -13.02 12.36
C PRO A 54 -11.62 -11.79 11.97
N LEU A 55 -12.16 -10.85 11.18
CA LEU A 55 -11.39 -9.74 10.60
C LEU A 55 -10.58 -8.95 11.65
N LYS A 56 -11.15 -8.69 12.83
CA LYS A 56 -10.44 -7.97 13.89
C LYS A 56 -9.15 -8.68 14.32
N GLY A 57 -9.20 -10.00 14.50
CA GLY A 57 -8.03 -10.79 14.88
C GLY A 57 -6.97 -10.81 13.79
N VAL A 58 -7.41 -10.98 12.53
CA VAL A 58 -6.51 -10.95 11.36
C VAL A 58 -5.82 -9.59 11.22
N LEU A 59 -6.55 -8.49 11.40
CA LEU A 59 -5.96 -7.15 11.33
C LEU A 59 -4.90 -6.92 12.42
N SER A 60 -5.19 -7.33 13.66
CA SER A 60 -4.21 -7.25 14.75
C SER A 60 -2.94 -8.05 14.43
N GLU A 61 -3.11 -9.28 13.94
CA GLU A 61 -1.99 -10.13 13.52
C GLU A 61 -1.14 -9.45 12.43
N LYS A 62 -1.76 -9.00 11.33
CA LYS A 62 -1.04 -8.38 10.20
C LYS A 62 -0.32 -7.09 10.61
N ALA A 63 -0.97 -6.26 11.42
CA ALA A 63 -0.37 -5.04 11.94
C ALA A 63 0.88 -5.33 12.78
N SER A 64 0.81 -6.31 13.68
CA SER A 64 1.97 -6.73 14.49
C SER A 64 3.12 -7.25 13.64
N TYR A 65 2.84 -8.05 12.60
CA TYR A 65 3.89 -8.52 11.67
C TYR A 65 4.58 -7.36 10.95
N LEU A 66 3.81 -6.40 10.44
CA LEU A 66 4.36 -5.23 9.74
C LEU A 66 5.20 -4.35 10.68
N GLU A 67 4.78 -4.18 11.93
CA GLU A 67 5.53 -3.42 12.93
C GLU A 67 6.89 -4.07 13.23
N VAL A 68 6.92 -5.38 13.49
CA VAL A 68 8.16 -6.13 13.73
C VAL A 68 9.09 -6.04 12.54
N TYR A 69 8.56 -6.25 11.33
CA TYR A 69 9.34 -6.15 10.09
C TYR A 69 9.98 -4.76 9.91
N ARG A 70 9.22 -3.70 10.17
CA ARG A 70 9.68 -2.32 10.02
C ARG A 70 10.77 -1.97 11.04
N ASN A 71 10.63 -2.45 12.28
CA ASN A 71 11.59 -2.20 13.35
C ASN A 71 12.92 -2.93 13.10
N ASN A 72 12.87 -4.17 12.62
CA ASN A 72 14.07 -4.95 12.29
C ASN A 72 14.84 -4.39 11.08
N THR A 73 14.12 -3.84 10.10
CA THR A 73 14.73 -3.19 8.92
C THR A 73 15.39 -1.85 9.29
N THR A 74 14.79 -1.09 10.21
CA THR A 74 15.35 0.21 10.64
C THR A 74 16.62 0.03 11.48
N SER A 75 16.67 -0.99 12.35
CA SER A 75 17.85 -1.25 13.19
C SER A 75 19.09 -1.64 12.38
N SER A 76 18.92 -2.39 11.29
CA SER A 76 20.03 -2.86 10.44
C SER A 76 20.55 -1.76 9.49
N PHE A 77 19.70 -0.78 9.13
CA PHE A 77 20.13 0.39 8.38
C PHE A 77 20.97 1.36 9.25
N ASN A 78 20.58 1.56 10.51
CA ASN A 78 21.27 2.49 11.42
C ASN A 78 22.62 1.95 11.94
N SER A 79 22.85 0.64 11.95
CA SER A 79 24.19 0.07 12.23
C SER A 79 25.18 0.25 11.09
N SER A 80 24.73 0.69 9.91
CA SER A 80 25.53 0.87 8.70
C SER A 80 25.90 2.34 8.44
N LEU A 81 25.32 3.28 9.19
CA LEU A 81 25.58 4.72 9.09
C LEU A 81 26.32 5.17 10.35
N ASP A 82 27.57 5.62 10.18
CA ASP A 82 28.34 6.28 11.23
C ASP A 82 27.52 7.40 11.87
N SER A 83 27.28 7.28 13.16
CA SER A 83 26.35 8.07 13.95
C SER A 83 26.93 9.43 14.31
N SER A 84 27.23 10.26 13.31
CA SER A 84 27.41 11.69 13.51
C SER A 84 26.10 12.41 13.16
N PRO A 85 25.40 13.04 14.12
CA PRO A 85 24.13 13.70 13.83
C PRO A 85 24.36 14.87 12.87
N ILE A 86 23.74 14.82 11.68
CA ILE A 86 23.66 15.99 10.81
C ILE A 86 22.61 16.93 11.41
N THR A 87 23.06 17.85 12.27
CA THR A 87 22.20 18.89 12.83
C THR A 87 21.73 19.83 11.71
N ALA A 88 20.47 20.29 11.80
CA ALA A 88 19.81 21.17 10.81
C ALA A 88 20.59 22.46 10.46
N SER A 89 21.57 22.86 11.29
CA SER A 89 22.52 23.94 10.99
C SER A 89 23.45 23.64 9.80
N SER A 90 23.74 22.37 9.50
CA SER A 90 24.61 21.97 8.38
C SER A 90 23.93 22.08 7.01
N ILE A 91 22.59 22.10 6.96
CA ILE A 91 21.83 22.17 5.71
C ILE A 91 21.81 23.60 5.16
N LYS A 92 21.87 24.63 6.03
CA LYS A 92 21.77 26.03 5.61
C LYS A 92 22.99 26.55 4.85
N ASN A 93 24.16 25.93 5.01
CA ASN A 93 25.39 26.31 4.29
C ASN A 93 25.53 25.68 2.89
N LYS A 94 24.65 24.75 2.50
CA LYS A 94 24.75 24.07 1.19
C LYS A 94 24.06 24.82 0.05
N TYR A 95 23.23 25.82 0.35
CA TYR A 95 22.41 26.53 -0.64
C TYR A 95 22.71 28.04 -0.77
N HIS A 96 23.83 28.54 -0.23
CA HIS A 96 24.21 29.97 -0.34
C HIS A 96 25.59 30.23 -0.98
N ARG A 97 26.17 29.26 -1.70
CA ARG A 97 27.31 29.50 -2.60
C ARG A 97 26.90 29.31 -4.05
N GLY A 98 26.10 30.24 -4.56
CA GLY A 98 25.62 30.19 -5.94
C GLY A 98 25.07 31.51 -6.44
N SER A 99 25.60 32.64 -5.98
CA SER A 99 25.38 33.94 -6.60
C SER A 99 26.47 34.87 -6.08
N ASP A 100 27.64 34.86 -6.73
CA ASP A 100 28.52 36.03 -6.88
C ASP A 100 29.68 35.67 -7.82
N SER A 101 29.89 36.51 -8.83
CA SER A 101 30.89 36.50 -9.93
C SER A 101 30.70 35.41 -11.00
N SER A 102 30.58 35.70 -12.31
CA SER A 102 30.96 36.86 -13.15
C SER A 102 29.96 37.12 -14.27
#